data_AF-A0A815WLE8-F1
#
_entry.id   AF-A0A815WLE8-F1
#
_cell.length_a   1.000
_cell.length_b   1.000
_cell.length_c   1.000
_cell.angle_alpha   90.00
_cell.angle_beta   90.00
_cell.angle_gamma   90.00
#
_symmetry.space_group_name_H-M   'P 1'
#
loop_
_entity.id
_entity.type
_entity.pdbx_description
1 polymer ?
#
loop_
_entity_poly.entity_id
_entity_poly.type
_entity_poly.pdbx_seq_one_letter_code
_entity_poly.pdbx_strand_id
1 'polypeptide(L)'
;EYHAKKICNILDAALAVRAPVIGINDSGGARIQEGVDALGGYGEIFQRNVIASGIIPQISLIMGPCAGGAVYSPALTDFIFMVKNSSYMFVTGPDVVKTVTGEEVSQEKLGGARMHTAKSGVADFAFKNDIEALLETRRFFNFLPLSNCSPSSKRKTEDPADRVDMSLNTLVPTIPNKPYDMKELIERIIDEGEFFELQPEFARNIIIGFGYMEGRSIGFIANQPLHLAGCLDINASRKAARFIRFCDAFNIPIVTLVDVPGFLPGTDQEHDGIIKHGAKLLYAYAEATVPKITIITRKAYGGAYIVMNSKHLRGDINYAWYNSEIAVLGAEGAAEIIFKEECKDPELKKQKIQEYKNTVTSPFVAASRARDFMTKPLFDKILIANRGEIALRIMRTLKQMGIRSVAVYSEADTHSMHVQYADEAYYIVKAAAGGGGRGMRAVKNSEEMANAFESAKLEAVNNFSDGRLFIEKLIRSPRHIEIQLIADQYGNSVCLGERECSIQRYHQKVIEEAPSSFITEEIRQKMYEETIALSNKVGYYSAGTVEFIVDLDIKASKKLIL
;
A
#
# COMPACT_ATOMS: atom_id res chain seq x y z
N GLU A 1 -27.76 15.96 24.09
CA GLU A 1 -26.67 16.95 24.06
C GLU A 1 -25.40 16.56 24.85
N TYR A 2 -25.39 16.56 26.18
CA TYR A 2 -24.14 16.36 26.97
C TYR A 2 -23.46 15.01 26.76
N HIS A 3 -24.23 13.93 26.56
CA HIS A 3 -23.67 12.62 26.23
C HIS A 3 -22.84 12.69 24.93
N ALA A 4 -23.40 13.28 23.88
CA ALA A 4 -22.71 13.44 22.61
C ALA A 4 -21.44 14.28 22.74
N LYS A 5 -21.50 15.41 23.49
CA LYS A 5 -20.31 16.24 23.75
C LYS A 5 -19.15 15.45 24.36
N LYS A 6 -19.42 14.52 25.28
CA LYS A 6 -18.37 13.66 25.86
C LYS A 6 -17.71 12.76 24.82
N ILE A 7 -18.51 12.17 23.92
CA ILE A 7 -18.01 11.33 22.82
C ILE A 7 -17.19 12.19 21.86
N CYS A 8 -17.70 13.35 21.47
CA CYS A 8 -17.00 14.31 20.60
C CYS A 8 -15.64 14.71 21.17
N ASN A 9 -15.56 15.02 22.48
CA ASN A 9 -14.30 15.39 23.12
C ASN A 9 -13.25 14.27 23.03
N ILE A 10 -13.66 13.00 23.16
CA ILE A 10 -12.72 11.87 23.04
C ILE A 10 -12.29 11.66 21.59
N LEU A 11 -13.20 11.82 20.63
CA LEU A 11 -12.89 11.73 19.20
C LEU A 11 -11.90 12.84 18.79
N ASP A 12 -12.12 14.06 19.26
CA ASP A 12 -11.24 15.21 19.00
C ASP A 12 -9.86 14.98 19.62
N ALA A 13 -9.80 14.48 20.86
CA ALA A 13 -8.54 14.15 21.51
C ALA A 13 -7.79 13.02 20.79
N ALA A 14 -8.49 11.95 20.39
CA ALA A 14 -7.91 10.82 19.67
C ALA A 14 -7.36 11.24 18.31
N LEU A 15 -8.06 12.12 17.58
CA LEU A 15 -7.57 12.70 16.35
C LEU A 15 -6.32 13.56 16.55
N ALA A 16 -6.30 14.37 17.61
CA ALA A 16 -5.16 15.22 17.94
C ALA A 16 -3.88 14.41 18.22
N VAL A 17 -4.02 13.27 18.92
CA VAL A 17 -2.88 12.39 19.27
C VAL A 17 -2.67 11.24 18.29
N ARG A 18 -3.49 11.12 17.25
CA ARG A 18 -3.48 10.03 16.25
C ARG A 18 -3.58 8.64 16.88
N ALA A 19 -4.54 8.45 17.79
CA ALA A 19 -4.85 7.18 18.43
C ALA A 19 -6.16 6.58 17.91
N PRO A 20 -6.28 5.24 17.81
CA PRO A 20 -7.53 4.59 17.46
C PRO A 20 -8.64 4.84 18.49
N VAL A 21 -9.89 4.68 18.06
CA VAL A 21 -11.07 4.81 18.94
C VAL A 21 -11.92 3.55 18.88
N ILE A 22 -12.31 3.06 20.05
CA ILE A 22 -13.22 1.93 20.21
C ILE A 22 -14.52 2.43 20.86
N GLY A 23 -15.62 2.35 20.12
CA GLY A 23 -16.96 2.63 20.62
C GLY A 23 -17.59 1.36 21.17
N ILE A 24 -18.09 1.40 22.41
CA ILE A 24 -18.89 0.31 22.99
C ILE A 24 -20.34 0.79 23.07
N ASN A 25 -21.20 0.21 22.25
CA ASN A 25 -22.53 0.69 21.97
C ASN A 25 -23.57 -0.22 22.64
N ASP A 26 -24.25 0.36 23.62
CA ASP A 26 -25.43 -0.16 24.29
C ASP A 26 -26.38 1.03 24.54
N SER A 27 -27.24 1.30 23.56
CA SER A 27 -28.06 2.52 23.52
C SER A 27 -29.39 2.30 22.79
N GLY A 28 -30.49 2.61 23.48
CA GLY A 28 -31.83 2.65 22.89
C GLY A 28 -32.06 3.75 21.83
N GLY A 29 -31.05 4.59 21.54
CA GLY A 29 -31.12 5.61 20.49
C GLY A 29 -31.13 7.05 21.02
N ALA A 30 -31.85 7.93 20.34
CA ALA A 30 -31.96 9.34 20.72
C ALA A 30 -32.83 9.51 21.97
N ARG A 31 -32.40 10.39 22.89
CA ARG A 31 -33.22 10.76 24.04
C ARG A 31 -34.35 11.69 23.57
N ILE A 32 -35.55 11.14 23.43
CA ILE A 32 -36.74 11.82 22.87
C ILE A 32 -37.05 13.13 23.62
N GLN A 33 -36.84 13.16 24.93
CA GLN A 33 -37.11 14.31 25.79
C GLN A 33 -36.22 15.53 25.48
N GLU A 34 -35.04 15.30 24.87
CA GLU A 34 -34.11 16.36 24.47
C GLU A 34 -34.38 16.88 23.03
N GLY A 35 -35.37 16.32 22.32
CA GLY A 35 -35.79 16.81 21.01
C GLY A 35 -34.64 16.99 20.02
N VAL A 36 -34.58 18.18 19.40
CA VAL A 36 -33.59 18.50 18.36
C VAL A 36 -32.14 18.49 18.87
N ASP A 37 -31.92 18.73 20.16
CA ASP A 37 -30.56 18.76 20.73
C ASP A 37 -29.94 17.36 20.79
N ALA A 38 -30.77 16.32 20.90
CA ALA A 38 -30.31 14.94 20.75
C ALA A 38 -29.86 14.65 19.30
N LEU A 39 -30.58 15.19 18.31
CA LEU A 39 -30.24 15.05 16.88
C LEU A 39 -28.98 15.84 16.52
N GLY A 40 -28.86 17.08 17.00
CA GLY A 40 -27.65 17.89 16.85
C GLY A 40 -26.43 17.18 17.44
N GLY A 41 -26.59 16.55 18.61
CA GLY A 41 -25.54 15.72 19.21
C GLY A 41 -25.09 14.56 18.32
N TYR A 42 -26.01 13.85 17.67
CA TYR A 42 -25.64 12.79 16.71
C TYR A 42 -24.91 13.35 15.49
N GLY A 43 -25.36 14.48 14.94
CA GLY A 43 -24.70 15.15 13.82
C GLY A 43 -23.22 15.45 14.10
N GLU A 44 -22.92 15.96 15.30
CA GLU A 44 -21.55 16.24 15.74
C GLU A 44 -20.66 14.99 15.84
N ILE A 45 -21.23 13.85 16.26
CA ILE A 45 -20.51 12.57 16.31
C ILE A 45 -20.24 12.08 14.88
N PHE A 46 -21.25 12.09 14.00
CA PHE A 46 -21.11 11.61 12.62
C PHE A 46 -20.06 12.40 11.85
N GLN A 47 -20.05 13.73 12.00
CA GLN A 47 -19.06 14.58 11.36
C GLN A 47 -17.63 14.20 11.78
N ARG A 48 -17.42 13.86 13.06
CA ARG A 48 -16.12 13.41 13.57
C ARG A 48 -15.75 12.02 13.08
N ASN A 49 -16.70 11.09 12.98
CA ASN A 49 -16.42 9.78 12.38
C ASN A 49 -15.93 9.91 10.94
N VAL A 50 -16.54 10.81 10.16
CA VAL A 50 -16.14 11.09 8.78
C VAL A 50 -14.76 11.74 8.72
N ILE A 51 -14.48 12.74 9.56
CA ILE A 51 -13.15 13.39 9.63
C ILE A 51 -12.08 12.37 10.02
N ALA A 52 -12.39 11.42 10.92
CA ALA A 52 -11.45 10.40 11.38
C ALA A 52 -11.24 9.23 10.40
N SER A 53 -12.12 9.06 9.41
CA SER A 53 -12.09 7.95 8.46
C SER A 53 -10.77 7.93 7.66
N GLY A 54 -10.06 6.80 7.70
CA GLY A 54 -8.75 6.66 7.05
C GLY A 54 -7.61 7.46 7.70
N ILE A 55 -7.85 8.02 8.90
CA ILE A 55 -6.84 8.74 9.68
C ILE A 55 -6.45 7.94 10.92
N ILE A 56 -7.44 7.58 11.74
CA ILE A 56 -7.29 6.71 12.90
C ILE A 56 -8.28 5.55 12.75
N PRO A 57 -7.92 4.32 13.14
CA PRO A 57 -8.86 3.21 13.11
C PRO A 57 -10.01 3.43 14.08
N GLN A 58 -11.23 3.14 13.63
CA GLN A 58 -12.46 3.26 14.39
C GLN A 58 -13.15 1.89 14.45
N ILE A 59 -13.31 1.34 15.65
CA ILE A 59 -13.96 0.03 15.87
C ILE A 59 -15.21 0.24 16.70
N SER A 60 -16.34 -0.37 16.29
CA SER A 60 -17.60 -0.34 17.03
C SER A 60 -17.95 -1.73 17.55
N LEU A 61 -18.19 -1.84 18.86
CA LEU A 61 -18.67 -3.04 19.53
C LEU A 61 -20.12 -2.84 19.92
N ILE A 62 -21.03 -3.57 19.28
CA ILE A 62 -22.46 -3.55 19.60
C ILE A 62 -22.72 -4.64 20.63
N MET A 63 -22.89 -4.22 21.89
CA MET A 63 -23.04 -5.12 23.04
C MET A 63 -24.42 -5.00 23.69
N GLY A 64 -25.35 -4.31 23.02
CA GLY A 64 -26.72 -4.14 23.46
C GLY A 64 -27.64 -3.64 22.34
N PRO A 65 -28.78 -3.03 22.68
CA PRO A 65 -29.63 -2.34 21.72
C PRO A 65 -28.88 -1.21 21.01
N CYS A 66 -29.12 -1.03 19.72
CA CYS A 66 -28.65 0.12 18.95
C CYS A 66 -29.70 0.49 17.92
N ALA A 67 -30.49 1.53 18.19
CA ALA A 67 -31.66 1.88 17.38
C ALA A 67 -31.63 3.32 16.86
N GLY A 68 -32.23 3.54 15.68
CA GLY A 68 -32.40 4.87 15.11
C GLY A 68 -31.07 5.54 14.79
N GLY A 69 -30.87 6.78 15.26
CA GLY A 69 -29.62 7.53 15.01
C GLY A 69 -28.36 6.81 15.50
N ALA A 70 -28.46 5.95 16.50
CA ALA A 70 -27.31 5.26 17.08
C ALA A 70 -26.59 4.32 16.09
N VAL A 71 -27.28 3.79 15.07
CA VAL A 71 -26.66 2.84 14.13
C VAL A 71 -25.75 3.50 13.10
N TYR A 72 -25.92 4.81 12.86
CA TYR A 72 -25.17 5.50 11.81
C TYR A 72 -23.72 5.79 12.18
N SER A 73 -23.41 6.00 13.47
CA SER A 73 -22.02 6.15 13.89
C SER A 73 -21.22 4.86 13.67
N PRO A 74 -21.67 3.67 14.14
CA PRO A 74 -21.06 2.39 13.79
C PRO A 74 -20.94 2.16 12.28
N ALA A 75 -21.99 2.47 11.50
CA ALA A 75 -21.96 2.30 10.05
C ALA A 75 -20.81 3.08 9.36
N LEU A 76 -20.43 4.22 9.93
CA LEU A 76 -19.33 5.08 9.46
C LEU A 76 -17.95 4.66 9.98
N THR A 77 -17.88 3.80 11.01
CA THR A 77 -16.60 3.26 11.52
C THR A 77 -16.05 2.17 10.61
N ASP A 78 -14.80 1.74 10.84
CA ASP A 78 -14.11 0.80 9.95
C ASP A 78 -14.62 -0.63 10.14
N PHE A 79 -14.82 -1.05 11.41
CA PHE A 79 -15.26 -2.40 11.76
C PHE A 79 -16.38 -2.38 12.79
N ILE A 80 -17.35 -3.27 12.63
CA ILE A 80 -18.50 -3.46 13.52
C ILE A 80 -18.53 -4.91 14.00
N PHE A 81 -18.32 -5.12 15.29
CA PHE A 81 -18.50 -6.42 15.93
C PHE A 81 -19.75 -6.43 16.79
N MET A 82 -20.47 -7.55 16.79
CA MET A 82 -21.71 -7.73 17.55
C MET A 82 -21.60 -8.89 18.54
N VAL A 83 -22.46 -8.91 19.55
CA VAL A 83 -22.61 -10.06 20.46
C VAL A 83 -23.90 -10.80 20.15
N LYS A 84 -23.82 -12.12 19.97
CA LYS A 84 -24.96 -12.97 19.63
C LYS A 84 -26.02 -12.94 20.74
N ASN A 85 -27.28 -12.84 20.34
CA ASN A 85 -28.47 -12.90 21.20
C ASN A 85 -28.64 -11.76 22.23
N SER A 86 -27.62 -10.92 22.47
CA SER A 86 -27.72 -9.77 23.38
C SER A 86 -27.67 -8.41 22.67
N SER A 87 -27.30 -8.36 21.39
CA SER A 87 -27.17 -7.12 20.62
C SER A 87 -28.01 -7.12 19.34
N TYR A 88 -28.46 -5.93 18.94
CA TYR A 88 -29.22 -5.73 17.71
C TYR A 88 -29.08 -4.31 17.17
N MET A 89 -29.19 -4.17 15.85
CA MET A 89 -29.17 -2.88 15.16
C MET A 89 -30.33 -2.72 14.18
N PHE A 90 -31.00 -1.57 14.19
CA PHE A 90 -31.95 -1.22 13.13
C PHE A 90 -32.21 0.29 13.12
N VAL A 91 -32.55 0.81 11.94
CA VAL A 91 -32.97 2.22 11.80
C VAL A 91 -34.35 2.42 12.45
N THR A 92 -35.28 1.51 12.17
CA THR A 92 -36.66 1.60 12.65
C THR A 92 -37.00 0.34 13.43
N GLY A 93 -37.56 0.50 14.63
CA GLY A 93 -37.90 -0.63 15.50
C GLY A 93 -39.08 -1.48 15.00
N PRO A 94 -39.19 -2.73 15.46
CA PRO A 94 -40.23 -3.66 14.97
C PRO A 94 -41.66 -3.16 15.12
N ASP A 95 -41.98 -2.44 16.20
CA ASP A 95 -43.33 -1.93 16.44
C ASP A 95 -43.77 -0.91 15.37
N VAL A 96 -42.82 -0.09 14.92
CA VAL A 96 -43.04 0.90 13.85
C VAL A 96 -43.13 0.19 12.49
N VAL A 97 -42.30 -0.83 12.25
CA VAL A 97 -42.40 -1.67 11.04
C VAL A 97 -43.79 -2.29 10.96
N LYS A 98 -44.28 -2.92 12.03
CA LYS A 98 -45.62 -3.50 12.09
C LYS A 98 -46.73 -2.49 11.78
N THR A 99 -46.60 -1.28 12.31
CA THR A 99 -47.64 -0.23 12.13
C THR A 99 -47.64 0.33 10.70
N VAL A 100 -46.47 0.46 10.07
CA VAL A 100 -46.33 1.07 8.74
C VAL A 100 -46.51 0.07 7.60
N THR A 101 -45.93 -1.13 7.71
CA THR A 101 -45.92 -2.13 6.63
C THR A 101 -46.88 -3.29 6.90
N GLY A 102 -47.38 -3.44 8.12
CA GLY A 102 -48.15 -4.61 8.55
C GLY A 102 -47.29 -5.86 8.82
N GLU A 103 -45.97 -5.77 8.69
CA GLU A 103 -45.05 -6.91 8.89
C GLU A 103 -44.77 -7.12 10.38
N GLU A 104 -45.09 -8.31 10.89
CA GLU A 104 -44.68 -8.73 12.24
C GLU A 104 -43.31 -9.42 12.21
N VAL A 105 -42.33 -8.77 12.84
CA VAL A 105 -40.94 -9.26 12.91
C VAL A 105 -40.41 -9.07 14.32
N SER A 106 -39.59 -9.99 14.82
CA SER A 106 -38.92 -9.83 16.13
C SER A 106 -37.66 -8.96 16.01
N GLN A 107 -37.17 -8.40 17.12
CA GLN A 107 -35.91 -7.65 17.14
C GLN A 107 -34.73 -8.47 16.59
N GLU A 108 -34.61 -9.73 16.99
CA GLU A 108 -33.56 -10.63 16.52
C GLU A 108 -33.67 -10.91 15.02
N LYS A 109 -34.89 -11.10 14.49
CA LYS A 109 -35.09 -11.35 13.06
C LYS A 109 -34.89 -10.09 12.21
N LEU A 110 -35.22 -8.92 12.76
CA LEU A 110 -35.08 -7.63 12.09
C LEU A 110 -33.63 -7.15 12.05
N GLY A 111 -32.90 -7.28 13.16
CA GLY A 111 -31.60 -6.63 13.34
C GLY A 111 -30.64 -7.37 14.26
N GLY A 112 -30.88 -8.65 14.54
CA GLY A 112 -29.99 -9.46 15.35
C GLY A 112 -28.63 -9.68 14.70
N ALA A 113 -27.66 -10.12 15.51
CA ALA A 113 -26.27 -10.31 15.07
C ALA A 113 -26.16 -11.21 13.82
N ARG A 114 -26.91 -12.31 13.76
CA ARG A 114 -26.90 -13.23 12.61
C ARG A 114 -27.43 -12.60 11.33
N MET A 115 -28.44 -11.72 11.43
CA MET A 115 -28.95 -10.98 10.28
C MET A 115 -27.84 -10.10 9.71
N HIS A 116 -27.10 -9.40 10.58
CA HIS A 116 -26.04 -8.50 10.16
C HIS A 116 -24.76 -9.18 9.66
N THR A 117 -24.38 -10.33 10.22
CA THR A 117 -23.19 -11.07 9.79
C THR A 117 -23.38 -11.96 8.58
N ALA A 118 -24.62 -12.40 8.28
CA ALA A 118 -24.87 -13.35 7.19
C ALA A 118 -25.64 -12.74 6.01
N LYS A 119 -26.54 -11.79 6.25
CA LYS A 119 -27.46 -11.27 5.23
C LYS A 119 -27.14 -9.85 4.79
N SER A 120 -27.09 -8.88 5.71
CA SER A 120 -26.89 -7.48 5.32
C SER A 120 -25.43 -7.09 5.09
N GLY A 121 -24.49 -7.81 5.72
CA GLY A 121 -23.05 -7.50 5.66
C GLY A 121 -22.67 -6.22 6.39
N VAL A 122 -23.51 -5.77 7.33
CA VAL A 122 -23.24 -4.59 8.16
C VAL A 122 -22.25 -4.91 9.27
N ALA A 123 -22.34 -6.09 9.87
CA ALA A 123 -21.42 -6.53 10.93
C ALA A 123 -20.31 -7.41 10.35
N ASP A 124 -19.08 -7.17 10.81
CA ASP A 124 -17.90 -7.90 10.38
C ASP A 124 -17.74 -9.24 11.08
N PHE A 125 -18.18 -9.33 12.34
CA PHE A 125 -18.14 -10.56 13.12
C PHE A 125 -19.16 -10.53 14.26
N ALA A 126 -19.62 -11.71 14.70
CA ALA A 126 -20.46 -11.85 15.87
C ALA A 126 -19.87 -12.84 16.88
N PHE A 127 -19.55 -12.36 18.08
CA PHE A 127 -18.99 -13.16 19.18
C PHE A 127 -20.09 -13.78 20.03
N LYS A 128 -19.78 -14.84 20.80
CA LYS A 128 -20.81 -15.56 21.57
C LYS A 128 -21.24 -14.79 22.82
N ASN A 129 -20.33 -14.02 23.40
CA ASN A 129 -20.56 -13.24 24.61
C ASN A 129 -19.62 -12.03 24.68
N ASP A 130 -19.91 -11.15 25.65
CA ASP A 130 -19.21 -9.89 25.90
C ASP A 130 -17.71 -10.06 26.19
N ILE A 131 -17.35 -11.09 26.96
CA ILE A 131 -15.96 -11.36 27.35
C ILE A 131 -15.15 -11.75 26.12
N GLU A 132 -15.67 -12.67 25.31
CA GLU A 132 -15.07 -13.07 24.03
C GLU A 132 -14.94 -11.87 23.10
N ALA A 133 -15.97 -11.02 22.99
CA ALA A 133 -15.92 -9.84 22.16
C ALA A 133 -14.79 -8.88 22.55
N LEU A 134 -14.60 -8.61 23.84
CA LEU A 134 -13.54 -7.73 24.32
C LEU A 134 -12.14 -8.34 24.12
N LEU A 135 -11.98 -9.65 24.37
CA LEU A 135 -10.70 -10.34 24.18
C LEU A 135 -10.30 -10.42 22.70
N GLU A 136 -11.21 -10.83 21.83
CA GLU A 136 -10.95 -10.94 20.39
C GLU A 136 -10.77 -9.55 19.76
N THR A 137 -11.46 -8.51 20.25
CA THR A 137 -11.19 -7.14 19.79
C THR A 137 -9.78 -6.70 20.12
N ARG A 138 -9.24 -7.06 21.30
CA ARG A 138 -7.83 -6.78 21.64
C ARG A 138 -6.86 -7.55 20.76
N ARG A 139 -7.19 -8.80 20.41
CA ARG A 139 -6.39 -9.59 19.47
C ARG A 139 -6.40 -8.96 18.08
N PHE A 140 -7.59 -8.60 17.58
CA PHE A 140 -7.78 -7.92 16.30
C PHE A 140 -7.03 -6.58 16.24
N PHE A 141 -7.05 -5.81 17.33
CA PHE A 141 -6.37 -4.53 17.44
C PHE A 141 -4.87 -4.63 17.14
N ASN A 142 -4.23 -5.77 17.45
CA ASN A 142 -2.80 -5.97 17.20
C ASN A 142 -2.43 -6.03 15.71
N PHE A 143 -3.39 -6.24 14.81
CA PHE A 143 -3.14 -6.18 13.37
C PHE A 143 -3.10 -4.74 12.86
N LEU A 144 -3.76 -3.81 13.55
CA LEU A 144 -3.94 -2.45 13.05
C LEU A 144 -2.78 -1.53 13.44
N PRO A 145 -2.39 -0.58 12.58
CA PRO A 145 -1.55 0.54 12.99
C PRO A 145 -2.36 1.53 13.83
N LEU A 146 -1.69 2.36 14.63
CA LEU A 146 -2.38 3.36 15.46
C LEU A 146 -3.03 4.49 14.63
N SER A 147 -2.47 4.79 13.46
CA SER A 147 -2.96 5.80 12.52
C SER A 147 -2.36 5.59 11.14
N ASN A 148 -2.84 6.34 10.15
CA ASN A 148 -2.33 6.32 8.78
C ASN A 148 -0.90 6.83 8.59
N CYS A 149 -0.29 7.42 9.63
CA CYS A 149 1.13 7.81 9.62
C CYS A 149 2.00 6.91 10.51
N SER A 150 1.39 5.97 11.23
CA SER A 150 2.12 5.05 12.10
C SER A 150 2.67 3.87 11.29
N PRO A 151 3.82 3.29 11.69
CA PRO A 151 4.30 2.08 11.07
C PRO A 151 3.30 0.93 11.29
N SER A 152 3.27 -0.01 10.35
CA SER A 152 2.51 -1.26 10.52
C SER A 152 2.93 -1.99 11.79
N SER A 153 1.96 -2.64 12.43
CA SER A 153 2.18 -3.43 13.64
C SER A 153 3.25 -4.50 13.38
N LYS A 154 4.17 -4.63 14.35
CA LYS A 154 5.24 -5.63 14.33
C LYS A 154 5.14 -6.51 15.55
N ARG A 155 5.13 -7.81 15.31
CA ARG A 155 5.20 -8.87 16.32
C ARG A 155 6.49 -9.66 16.11
N LYS A 156 7.04 -10.24 17.18
CA LYS A 156 8.11 -11.23 17.04
C LYS A 156 7.50 -12.57 16.63
N THR A 157 8.04 -13.19 15.60
CA THR A 157 7.68 -14.54 15.17
C THR A 157 8.93 -15.41 15.16
N GLU A 158 8.76 -16.69 15.48
CA GLU A 158 9.78 -17.74 15.31
C GLU A 158 9.55 -18.52 14.00
N ASP A 159 8.47 -18.24 13.25
CA ASP A 159 8.17 -18.90 11.98
C ASP A 159 9.21 -18.47 10.92
N PRO A 160 9.95 -19.41 10.29
CA PRO A 160 10.94 -19.09 9.28
C PRO A 160 10.32 -18.51 8.01
N ALA A 161 10.85 -17.37 7.55
CA ALA A 161 10.39 -16.71 6.32
C ALA A 161 10.58 -17.56 5.04
N ASP A 162 11.50 -18.51 5.07
CA ASP A 162 11.84 -19.43 3.99
C ASP A 162 11.23 -20.83 4.16
N ARG A 163 10.22 -20.98 5.05
CA ARG A 163 9.51 -22.25 5.24
C ARG A 163 8.93 -22.76 3.93
N VAL A 164 9.28 -24.00 3.58
CA VAL A 164 8.73 -24.72 2.44
C VAL A 164 7.62 -25.65 2.91
N ASP A 165 6.42 -25.53 2.34
CA ASP A 165 5.33 -26.48 2.57
C ASP A 165 5.00 -27.26 1.30
N MET A 166 5.39 -28.54 1.29
CA MET A 166 5.16 -29.44 0.16
C MET A 166 3.71 -29.88 0.00
N SER A 167 2.85 -29.70 1.02
CA SER A 167 1.43 -30.06 0.92
C SER A 167 0.69 -29.20 -0.13
N LEU A 168 1.16 -27.98 -0.37
CA LEU A 168 0.53 -27.05 -1.30
C LEU A 168 0.59 -27.55 -2.76
N ASN A 169 1.51 -28.46 -3.09
CA ASN A 169 1.59 -29.09 -4.41
C ASN A 169 0.37 -29.95 -4.74
N THR A 170 -0.39 -30.40 -3.73
CA THR A 170 -1.58 -31.24 -3.92
C THR A 170 -2.89 -30.55 -3.50
N LEU A 171 -2.83 -29.29 -3.07
CA LEU A 171 -4.00 -28.53 -2.63
C LEU A 171 -5.03 -28.35 -3.76
N VAL A 172 -4.57 -27.93 -4.93
CA VAL A 172 -5.44 -27.70 -6.09
C VAL A 172 -5.74 -29.05 -6.76
N PRO A 173 -7.02 -29.49 -6.82
CA PRO A 173 -7.38 -30.75 -7.43
C PRO A 173 -7.11 -30.76 -8.93
N THR A 174 -6.64 -31.89 -9.46
CA THR A 174 -6.47 -32.10 -10.91
C THR A 174 -7.79 -32.14 -11.67
N ILE A 175 -8.90 -32.43 -10.98
CA ILE A 175 -10.26 -32.45 -11.55
C ILE A 175 -10.81 -31.01 -11.56
N PRO A 176 -11.09 -30.40 -12.74
CA PRO A 176 -11.45 -28.97 -12.84
C PRO A 176 -12.72 -28.53 -12.09
N ASN A 177 -13.65 -29.47 -11.89
CA ASN A 177 -14.93 -29.23 -11.23
C ASN A 177 -14.90 -29.50 -9.72
N LYS A 178 -13.77 -30.00 -9.19
CA LYS A 178 -13.62 -30.22 -7.76
C LYS A 178 -13.12 -28.93 -7.10
N PRO A 179 -13.85 -28.35 -6.12
CA PRO A 179 -13.36 -27.22 -5.35
C PRO A 179 -12.34 -27.67 -4.30
N TYR A 180 -11.64 -26.71 -3.70
CA TYR A 180 -10.75 -26.88 -2.55
C TYR A 180 -10.92 -25.68 -1.62
N ASP A 181 -10.45 -25.80 -0.39
CA ASP A 181 -10.52 -24.71 0.58
C ASP A 181 -9.33 -23.76 0.42
N MET A 182 -9.61 -22.53 0.02
CA MET A 182 -8.57 -21.49 -0.08
C MET A 182 -8.03 -21.07 1.29
N LYS A 183 -8.77 -21.30 2.38
CA LYS A 183 -8.28 -21.00 3.74
C LYS A 183 -7.10 -21.85 4.12
N GLU A 184 -7.05 -23.10 3.66
CA GLU A 184 -5.89 -23.96 3.86
C GLU A 184 -4.63 -23.31 3.27
N LEU A 185 -4.72 -22.69 2.07
CA LEU A 185 -3.58 -21.95 1.53
C LEU A 185 -3.18 -20.76 2.41
N ILE A 186 -4.15 -19.98 2.89
CA ILE A 186 -3.90 -18.80 3.74
C ILE A 186 -3.19 -19.22 5.03
N GLU A 187 -3.73 -20.20 5.76
CA GLU A 187 -3.17 -20.68 7.02
C GLU A 187 -1.76 -21.27 6.84
N ARG A 188 -1.43 -21.79 5.65
CA ARG A 188 -0.11 -22.35 5.38
C ARG A 188 0.94 -21.33 4.99
N ILE A 189 0.58 -20.14 4.52
CA ILE A 189 1.54 -19.10 4.08
C ILE A 189 1.76 -17.98 5.11
N ILE A 190 0.87 -17.85 6.10
CA ILE A 190 1.00 -16.86 7.16
C ILE A 190 1.80 -17.41 8.34
N ASP A 191 2.37 -16.50 9.13
CA ASP A 191 3.09 -16.84 10.34
C ASP A 191 2.16 -17.59 11.33
N GLU A 192 2.63 -18.72 11.84
CA GLU A 192 1.98 -19.53 12.88
C GLU A 192 0.56 -20.04 12.50
N GLY A 193 0.13 -19.87 11.25
CA GLY A 193 -1.24 -20.15 10.82
C GLY A 193 -2.30 -19.26 11.45
N GLU A 194 -1.92 -18.09 11.98
CA GLU A 194 -2.84 -17.22 12.72
C GLU A 194 -3.58 -16.24 11.78
N PHE A 195 -4.78 -16.63 11.33
CA PHE A 195 -5.64 -15.80 10.49
C PHE A 195 -6.83 -15.22 11.27
N PHE A 196 -7.04 -13.90 11.17
CA PHE A 196 -8.27 -13.25 11.64
C PHE A 196 -9.17 -12.95 10.44
N GLU A 197 -10.13 -13.83 10.18
CA GLU A 197 -11.09 -13.69 9.08
C GLU A 197 -12.19 -12.66 9.42
N LEU A 198 -12.46 -11.77 8.46
CA LEU A 198 -13.53 -10.77 8.54
C LEU A 198 -14.71 -11.18 7.65
N GLN A 199 -15.92 -10.98 8.16
CA GLN A 199 -17.18 -11.34 7.51
C GLN A 199 -17.23 -12.81 7.03
N PRO A 200 -16.91 -13.81 7.89
CA PRO A 200 -16.86 -15.22 7.47
C PRO A 200 -18.21 -15.77 7.01
N GLU A 201 -19.32 -15.20 7.47
CA GLU A 201 -20.68 -15.66 7.15
C GLU A 201 -21.32 -14.93 5.97
N PHE A 202 -20.79 -13.76 5.56
CA PHE A 202 -21.30 -12.91 4.47
C PHE A 202 -20.40 -12.99 3.24
N ALA A 203 -21.01 -13.11 2.05
CA ALA A 203 -20.30 -13.24 0.77
C ALA A 203 -19.14 -14.25 0.84
N ARG A 204 -19.47 -15.51 1.19
CA ARG A 204 -18.49 -16.57 1.49
C ARG A 204 -17.64 -17.01 0.29
N ASN A 205 -18.02 -16.57 -0.91
CA ASN A 205 -17.30 -16.72 -2.16
C ASN A 205 -16.00 -15.88 -2.24
N ILE A 206 -15.82 -14.92 -1.32
CA ILE A 206 -14.56 -14.20 -1.13
C ILE A 206 -14.18 -14.16 0.36
N ILE A 207 -12.92 -14.40 0.65
CA ILE A 207 -12.32 -14.34 1.99
C ILE A 207 -11.56 -13.02 2.10
N ILE A 208 -11.72 -12.36 3.23
CA ILE A 208 -10.89 -11.22 3.63
C ILE A 208 -10.45 -11.42 5.09
N GLY A 209 -9.31 -10.86 5.46
CA GLY A 209 -8.84 -10.93 6.83
C GLY A 209 -7.39 -10.53 6.97
N PHE A 210 -6.91 -10.53 8.21
CA PHE A 210 -5.54 -10.18 8.53
C PHE A 210 -4.74 -11.41 8.95
N GLY A 211 -3.48 -11.43 8.54
CA GLY A 211 -2.47 -12.36 9.04
C GLY A 211 -1.14 -11.63 9.24
N TYR A 212 -0.12 -12.36 9.68
CA TYR A 212 1.25 -11.86 9.76
C TYR A 212 2.15 -12.56 8.74
N MET A 213 3.11 -11.82 8.20
CA MET A 213 4.25 -12.37 7.46
C MET A 213 5.53 -11.68 7.95
N GLU A 214 6.51 -12.46 8.43
CA GLU A 214 7.69 -11.94 9.14
C GLU A 214 7.33 -10.96 10.28
N GLY A 215 6.24 -11.27 10.98
CA GLY A 215 5.72 -10.49 12.09
C GLY A 215 5.06 -9.17 11.69
N ARG A 216 4.86 -8.88 10.40
CA ARG A 216 4.18 -7.67 9.91
C ARG A 216 2.75 -7.97 9.50
N SER A 217 1.82 -7.08 9.82
CA SER A 217 0.42 -7.28 9.42
C SER A 217 0.25 -7.17 7.91
N ILE A 218 -0.48 -8.13 7.34
CA ILE A 218 -0.82 -8.24 5.92
C ILE A 218 -2.33 -8.47 5.79
N GLY A 219 -2.95 -7.76 4.83
CA GLY A 219 -4.33 -8.00 4.44
C GLY A 219 -4.41 -9.07 3.35
N PHE A 220 -5.22 -10.10 3.56
CA PHE A 220 -5.45 -11.16 2.59
C PHE A 220 -6.81 -10.98 1.93
N ILE A 221 -6.85 -11.13 0.60
CA ILE A 221 -8.08 -11.23 -0.18
C ILE A 221 -7.99 -12.48 -1.04
N ALA A 222 -8.97 -13.37 -0.95
CA ALA A 222 -8.91 -14.65 -1.65
C ALA A 222 -10.26 -15.12 -2.17
N ASN A 223 -10.32 -15.63 -3.40
CA ASN A 223 -11.53 -16.31 -3.89
C ASN A 223 -11.71 -17.64 -3.16
N GLN A 224 -12.95 -18.04 -2.88
CA GLN A 224 -13.27 -19.30 -2.19
C GLN A 224 -14.03 -20.26 -3.11
N PRO A 225 -13.35 -21.25 -3.73
CA PRO A 225 -13.99 -22.21 -4.65
C PRO A 225 -15.12 -23.03 -4.04
N LEU A 226 -15.13 -23.25 -2.71
CA LEU A 226 -16.22 -23.98 -2.02
C LEU A 226 -17.57 -23.24 -2.06
N HIS A 227 -17.58 -21.94 -2.35
CA HIS A 227 -18.78 -21.12 -2.35
C HIS A 227 -18.95 -20.39 -3.69
N LEU A 228 -20.06 -20.65 -4.38
CA LEU A 228 -20.35 -20.09 -5.72
C LEU A 228 -19.17 -20.26 -6.70
N ALA A 229 -18.39 -21.34 -6.60
CA ALA A 229 -17.21 -21.60 -7.40
C ALA A 229 -16.14 -20.49 -7.38
N GLY A 230 -16.14 -19.62 -6.36
CA GLY A 230 -15.24 -18.46 -6.28
C GLY A 230 -15.62 -17.28 -7.17
N CYS A 231 -16.82 -17.27 -7.78
CA CYS A 231 -17.31 -16.17 -8.60
C CYS A 231 -17.39 -14.85 -7.81
N LEU A 232 -17.19 -13.72 -8.49
CA LEU A 232 -17.45 -12.39 -7.93
C LEU A 232 -18.92 -12.01 -8.11
N ASP A 233 -19.57 -11.55 -7.05
CA ASP A 233 -20.94 -11.03 -7.07
C ASP A 233 -20.99 -9.63 -6.42
N ILE A 234 -22.19 -9.04 -6.33
CA ILE A 234 -22.40 -7.73 -5.70
C ILE A 234 -21.85 -7.71 -4.27
N ASN A 235 -22.12 -8.74 -3.48
CA ASN A 235 -21.76 -8.75 -2.06
C ASN A 235 -20.26 -8.97 -1.85
N ALA A 236 -19.64 -9.92 -2.58
CA ALA A 236 -18.19 -10.11 -2.55
C ALA A 236 -17.44 -8.85 -2.99
N SER A 237 -17.92 -8.18 -4.04
CA SER A 237 -17.30 -6.95 -4.53
C SER A 237 -17.34 -5.83 -3.50
N ARG A 238 -18.47 -5.65 -2.81
CA ARG A 238 -18.61 -4.67 -1.71
C ARG A 238 -17.72 -5.01 -0.52
N LYS A 239 -17.71 -6.28 -0.10
CA LYS A 239 -16.92 -6.81 1.02
C LYS A 239 -15.43 -6.56 0.80
N ALA A 240 -14.88 -7.04 -0.32
CA ALA A 240 -13.46 -6.90 -0.62
C ALA A 240 -13.06 -5.44 -0.90
N ALA A 241 -13.90 -4.65 -1.60
CA ALA A 241 -13.58 -3.26 -1.89
C ALA A 241 -13.37 -2.41 -0.63
N ARG A 242 -14.26 -2.54 0.38
CA ARG A 242 -14.12 -1.79 1.63
C ARG A 242 -12.84 -2.21 2.38
N PHE A 243 -12.55 -3.51 2.42
CA PHE A 243 -11.35 -4.04 3.06
C PHE A 243 -10.06 -3.54 2.42
N ILE A 244 -9.97 -3.55 1.08
CA ILE A 244 -8.79 -3.07 0.34
C ILE A 244 -8.55 -1.58 0.62
N ARG A 245 -9.60 -0.75 0.59
CA ARG A 245 -9.46 0.69 0.89
C ARG A 245 -9.04 0.95 2.34
N PHE A 246 -9.51 0.14 3.28
CA PHE A 246 -9.04 0.22 4.67
C PHE A 246 -7.54 -0.13 4.75
N CYS A 247 -7.13 -1.25 4.16
CA CYS A 247 -5.72 -1.65 4.15
C CYS A 247 -4.84 -0.56 3.52
N ASP A 248 -5.26 0.01 2.40
CA ASP A 248 -4.52 1.09 1.73
C ASP A 248 -4.41 2.35 2.59
N ALA A 249 -5.53 2.83 3.16
CA ALA A 249 -5.55 4.02 4.01
C ALA A 249 -4.63 3.92 5.23
N PHE A 250 -4.36 2.70 5.69
CA PHE A 250 -3.53 2.41 6.86
C PHE A 250 -2.18 1.76 6.51
N ASN A 251 -1.75 1.83 5.25
CA ASN A 251 -0.46 1.31 4.78
C ASN A 251 -0.22 -0.19 5.06
N ILE A 252 -1.28 -0.99 5.04
CA ILE A 252 -1.23 -2.44 5.22
C ILE A 252 -1.04 -3.09 3.84
N PRO A 253 0.06 -3.83 3.59
CA PRO A 253 0.27 -4.54 2.34
C PRO A 253 -0.80 -5.59 2.08
N ILE A 254 -1.04 -5.89 0.80
CA ILE A 254 -2.12 -6.78 0.38
C ILE A 254 -1.56 -7.99 -0.37
N VAL A 255 -2.01 -9.19 0.03
CA VAL A 255 -1.80 -10.44 -0.70
C VAL A 255 -3.13 -10.94 -1.25
N THR A 256 -3.16 -11.16 -2.57
CA THR A 256 -4.36 -11.58 -3.31
C THR A 256 -4.19 -13.00 -3.84
N LEU A 257 -5.07 -13.92 -3.45
CA LEU A 257 -5.07 -15.31 -3.92
C LEU A 257 -6.22 -15.54 -4.91
N VAL A 258 -5.89 -15.92 -6.14
CA VAL A 258 -6.83 -15.86 -7.27
C VAL A 258 -7.21 -17.25 -7.77
N ASP A 259 -8.50 -17.58 -7.63
CA ASP A 259 -9.19 -18.69 -8.30
C ASP A 259 -10.60 -18.25 -8.64
N VAL A 260 -10.72 -17.44 -9.69
CA VAL A 260 -11.95 -16.77 -10.10
C VAL A 260 -12.35 -17.15 -11.53
N PRO A 261 -13.54 -17.76 -11.71
CA PRO A 261 -14.02 -18.12 -13.04
C PRO A 261 -14.70 -16.95 -13.77
N GLY A 262 -15.05 -15.87 -13.07
CA GLY A 262 -15.77 -14.72 -13.61
C GLY A 262 -16.67 -14.04 -12.56
N PHE A 263 -17.54 -13.15 -13.04
CA PHE A 263 -18.65 -12.63 -12.26
C PHE A 263 -19.84 -13.60 -12.30
N LEU A 264 -20.66 -13.61 -11.24
CA LEU A 264 -21.87 -14.41 -11.18
C LEU A 264 -22.90 -13.88 -12.20
N PRO A 265 -23.34 -14.68 -13.19
CA PRO A 265 -24.37 -14.26 -14.12
C PRO A 265 -25.76 -14.31 -13.48
N GLY A 266 -26.69 -13.47 -13.95
CA GLY A 266 -28.10 -13.54 -13.59
C GLY A 266 -28.80 -12.19 -13.69
N THR A 267 -30.10 -12.21 -14.01
CA THR A 267 -30.93 -10.99 -14.09
C THR A 267 -30.92 -10.21 -12.79
N ASP A 268 -30.91 -10.91 -11.65
CA ASP A 268 -30.91 -10.28 -10.33
C ASP A 268 -29.61 -9.48 -10.11
N GLN A 269 -28.45 -10.01 -10.51
CA GLN A 269 -27.18 -9.28 -10.41
C GLN A 269 -27.17 -8.04 -11.30
N GLU A 270 -27.70 -8.14 -12.53
CA GLU A 270 -27.76 -7.01 -13.45
C GLU A 270 -28.73 -5.92 -12.97
N HIS A 271 -29.94 -6.31 -12.55
CA HIS A 271 -30.95 -5.38 -12.03
C HIS A 271 -30.53 -4.71 -10.72
N ASP A 272 -29.82 -5.44 -9.85
CA ASP A 272 -29.28 -4.91 -8.60
C ASP A 272 -27.95 -4.14 -8.81
N GLY A 273 -27.51 -3.97 -10.05
CA GLY A 273 -26.44 -3.04 -10.42
C GLY A 273 -25.02 -3.58 -10.25
N ILE A 274 -24.78 -4.86 -10.57
CA ILE A 274 -23.43 -5.47 -10.53
C ILE A 274 -22.37 -4.65 -11.25
N ILE A 275 -22.70 -3.93 -12.33
CA ILE A 275 -21.77 -3.06 -13.04
C ILE A 275 -21.14 -2.03 -12.07
N LYS A 276 -21.94 -1.34 -11.25
CA LYS A 276 -21.42 -0.38 -10.26
C LYS A 276 -20.80 -1.09 -9.06
N HIS A 277 -21.39 -2.18 -8.59
CA HIS A 277 -20.91 -2.87 -7.39
C HIS A 277 -19.59 -3.62 -7.63
N GLY A 278 -19.44 -4.29 -8.76
CA GLY A 278 -18.19 -4.92 -9.22
C GLY A 278 -17.10 -3.88 -9.49
N ALA A 279 -17.44 -2.72 -10.05
CA ALA A 279 -16.49 -1.63 -10.25
C ALA A 279 -15.90 -1.07 -8.94
N LYS A 280 -16.55 -1.26 -7.78
CA LYS A 280 -15.96 -0.85 -6.49
C LYS A 280 -14.69 -1.61 -6.18
N LEU A 281 -14.65 -2.91 -6.49
CA LEU A 281 -13.47 -3.74 -6.27
C LEU A 281 -12.35 -3.37 -7.26
N LEU A 282 -12.71 -3.12 -8.52
CA LEU A 282 -11.80 -2.58 -9.54
C LEU A 282 -11.16 -1.27 -9.06
N TYR A 283 -11.99 -0.34 -8.59
CA TYR A 283 -11.57 0.97 -8.12
C TYR A 283 -10.64 0.85 -6.91
N ALA A 284 -10.99 0.02 -5.93
CA ALA A 284 -10.19 -0.15 -4.72
C ALA A 284 -8.77 -0.64 -5.02
N TYR A 285 -8.59 -1.61 -5.93
CA TYR A 285 -7.26 -2.06 -6.33
C TYR A 285 -6.50 -1.02 -7.16
N ALA A 286 -7.17 -0.32 -8.07
CA ALA A 286 -6.54 0.69 -8.92
C ALA A 286 -6.09 1.94 -8.14
N GLU A 287 -6.86 2.32 -7.12
CA GLU A 287 -6.54 3.41 -6.18
C GLU A 287 -5.39 3.04 -5.25
N ALA A 288 -5.36 1.79 -4.77
CA ALA A 288 -4.43 1.35 -3.74
C ALA A 288 -2.95 1.50 -4.13
N THR A 289 -2.20 2.15 -3.26
CA THR A 289 -0.77 2.46 -3.39
C THR A 289 0.13 1.62 -2.50
N VAL A 290 -0.44 0.89 -1.54
CA VAL A 290 0.28 -0.12 -0.76
C VAL A 290 0.89 -1.21 -1.64
N PRO A 291 1.91 -1.95 -1.16
CA PRO A 291 2.44 -3.10 -1.87
C PRO A 291 1.36 -4.17 -2.06
N LYS A 292 1.21 -4.65 -3.30
CA LYS A 292 0.21 -5.64 -3.68
C LYS A 292 0.86 -6.83 -4.39
N ILE A 293 0.72 -8.01 -3.80
CA ILE A 293 1.20 -9.28 -4.36
C ILE A 293 -0.01 -10.12 -4.76
N THR A 294 0.03 -10.72 -5.95
CA THR A 294 -1.01 -11.63 -6.44
C THR A 294 -0.42 -13.01 -6.69
N ILE A 295 -1.15 -14.06 -6.28
CA ILE A 295 -0.81 -15.45 -6.57
C ILE A 295 -2.04 -16.10 -7.21
N ILE A 296 -1.94 -16.43 -8.50
CA ILE A 296 -2.98 -17.15 -9.22
C ILE A 296 -2.78 -18.66 -8.97
N THR A 297 -3.72 -19.29 -8.29
CA THR A 297 -3.63 -20.70 -7.91
C THR A 297 -4.23 -21.62 -8.98
N ARG A 298 -5.36 -21.22 -9.57
CA ARG A 298 -6.05 -22.00 -10.60
C ARG A 298 -6.70 -21.09 -11.66
N LYS A 299 -7.97 -20.70 -11.54
CA LYS A 299 -8.69 -19.99 -12.63
C LYS A 299 -8.49 -18.47 -12.52
N ALA A 300 -8.26 -17.82 -13.65
CA ALA A 300 -8.27 -16.36 -13.73
C ALA A 300 -8.84 -15.94 -15.09
N TYR A 301 -10.16 -15.74 -15.13
CA TYR A 301 -10.87 -15.47 -16.39
C TYR A 301 -11.46 -14.06 -16.51
N GLY A 302 -11.40 -13.53 -17.72
CA GLY A 302 -12.14 -12.35 -18.17
C GLY A 302 -11.92 -11.09 -17.33
N GLY A 303 -12.99 -10.33 -17.11
CA GLY A 303 -12.93 -9.13 -16.28
C GLY A 303 -12.56 -9.40 -14.82
N ALA A 304 -12.87 -10.59 -14.30
CA ALA A 304 -12.54 -10.94 -12.93
C ALA A 304 -11.03 -11.10 -12.71
N TYR A 305 -10.28 -11.62 -13.69
CA TYR A 305 -8.81 -11.60 -13.66
C TYR A 305 -8.28 -10.17 -13.50
N ILE A 306 -8.83 -9.23 -14.26
CA ILE A 306 -8.38 -7.83 -14.20
C ILE A 306 -8.60 -7.29 -12.78
N VAL A 307 -9.81 -7.46 -12.27
CA VAL A 307 -10.28 -6.96 -10.97
C VAL A 307 -9.53 -7.57 -9.79
N MET A 308 -9.06 -8.82 -9.88
CA MET A 308 -8.31 -9.49 -8.81
C MET A 308 -6.81 -9.11 -8.83
N ASN A 309 -6.51 -7.82 -8.76
CA ASN A 309 -5.17 -7.24 -8.69
C ASN A 309 -4.22 -7.74 -9.82
N SER A 310 -4.69 -7.62 -11.07
CA SER A 310 -3.82 -7.85 -12.22
C SER A 310 -2.70 -6.81 -12.33
N LYS A 311 -1.64 -7.14 -13.06
CA LYS A 311 -0.52 -6.20 -13.32
C LYS A 311 -0.98 -4.89 -13.97
N HIS A 312 -2.08 -4.92 -14.71
CA HIS A 312 -2.68 -3.75 -15.35
C HIS A 312 -3.29 -2.75 -14.35
N LEU A 313 -3.62 -3.20 -13.13
CA LEU A 313 -4.08 -2.36 -12.03
C LEU A 313 -2.95 -1.99 -11.05
N ARG A 314 -1.70 -1.97 -11.52
CA ARG A 314 -0.52 -1.66 -10.70
C ARG A 314 -0.30 -2.66 -9.56
N GLY A 315 -0.61 -3.94 -9.79
CA GLY A 315 -0.09 -5.03 -8.97
C GLY A 315 1.43 -5.08 -9.09
N ASP A 316 2.14 -5.05 -7.96
CA ASP A 316 3.61 -4.96 -7.95
C ASP A 316 4.24 -6.27 -8.43
N ILE A 317 3.72 -7.40 -7.93
CA ILE A 317 4.21 -8.74 -8.25
C ILE A 317 3.01 -9.68 -8.48
N ASN A 318 3.02 -10.38 -9.62
CA ASN A 318 2.00 -11.38 -9.97
C ASN A 318 2.69 -12.73 -10.21
N TYR A 319 2.44 -13.68 -9.32
CA TYR A 319 2.82 -15.08 -9.44
C TYR A 319 1.65 -15.91 -9.98
N ALA A 320 1.99 -17.02 -10.61
CA ALA A 320 1.03 -17.98 -11.13
C ALA A 320 1.55 -19.40 -10.86
N TRP A 321 0.69 -20.27 -10.33
CA TRP A 321 0.99 -21.69 -10.23
C TRP A 321 1.01 -22.34 -11.61
N TYR A 322 1.74 -23.44 -11.73
CA TYR A 322 1.98 -24.08 -13.03
C TYR A 322 0.69 -24.59 -13.71
N ASN A 323 -0.32 -24.97 -12.93
CA ASN A 323 -1.64 -25.42 -13.41
C ASN A 323 -2.67 -24.29 -13.54
N SER A 324 -2.27 -23.03 -13.38
CA SER A 324 -3.22 -21.92 -13.48
C SER A 324 -3.68 -21.70 -14.91
N GLU A 325 -4.92 -21.24 -15.08
CA GLU A 325 -5.57 -21.00 -16.36
C GLU A 325 -5.91 -19.51 -16.46
N ILE A 326 -5.26 -18.79 -17.37
CA ILE A 326 -5.43 -17.34 -17.56
C ILE A 326 -5.95 -17.08 -18.97
N ALA A 327 -7.20 -16.59 -19.10
CA ALA A 327 -7.83 -16.38 -20.41
C ALA A 327 -9.01 -15.40 -20.36
N VAL A 328 -9.57 -15.06 -21.52
CA VAL A 328 -10.79 -14.22 -21.61
C VAL A 328 -12.02 -14.99 -21.12
N LEU A 329 -12.12 -16.26 -21.48
CA LEU A 329 -13.20 -17.18 -21.12
C LEU A 329 -12.62 -18.58 -20.86
N GLY A 330 -13.36 -19.40 -20.14
CA GLY A 330 -13.02 -20.82 -20.01
C GLY A 330 -13.01 -21.52 -21.37
N ALA A 331 -12.13 -22.53 -21.53
CA ALA A 331 -11.87 -23.17 -22.82
C ALA A 331 -13.13 -23.74 -23.50
N GLU A 332 -14.09 -24.25 -22.73
CA GLU A 332 -15.36 -24.77 -23.26
C GLU A 332 -16.19 -23.66 -23.91
N GLY A 333 -16.42 -22.55 -23.19
CA GLY A 333 -17.17 -21.42 -23.72
C GLY A 333 -16.45 -20.71 -24.87
N ALA A 334 -15.12 -20.60 -24.81
CA ALA A 334 -14.33 -20.02 -25.90
C ALA A 334 -14.39 -20.86 -27.19
N ALA A 335 -14.29 -22.19 -27.06
CA ALA A 335 -14.33 -23.08 -28.22
C ALA A 335 -15.69 -23.05 -28.93
N GLU A 336 -16.80 -22.98 -28.19
CA GLU A 336 -18.15 -22.89 -28.77
C GLU A 336 -18.39 -21.59 -29.55
N ILE A 337 -17.72 -20.50 -29.16
CA ILE A 337 -17.83 -19.21 -29.85
C ILE A 337 -16.94 -19.17 -31.09
N ILE A 338 -15.69 -19.63 -30.96
CA ILE A 338 -14.67 -19.52 -32.01
C ILE A 338 -14.83 -20.61 -33.08
N PHE A 339 -15.10 -21.85 -32.65
CA PHE A 339 -15.16 -23.04 -33.49
C PHE A 339 -16.59 -23.59 -33.55
N LYS A 340 -17.56 -22.70 -33.80
CA LYS A 340 -19.00 -23.00 -33.72
C LYS A 340 -19.44 -24.14 -34.66
N GLU A 341 -18.85 -24.22 -35.85
CA GLU A 341 -19.17 -25.24 -36.84
C GLU A 341 -18.53 -26.59 -36.50
N GLU A 342 -17.28 -26.57 -36.05
CA GLU A 342 -16.50 -27.73 -35.64
C GLU A 342 -17.03 -28.36 -34.34
N CYS A 343 -17.56 -27.54 -33.42
CA CYS A 343 -18.12 -28.00 -32.16
C CYS A 343 -19.47 -28.73 -32.30
N LYS A 344 -20.05 -28.81 -33.51
CA LYS A 344 -21.21 -29.66 -33.81
C LYS A 344 -20.87 -31.15 -33.72
N ASP A 345 -19.62 -31.51 -34.00
CA ASP A 345 -19.09 -32.85 -33.81
C ASP A 345 -18.48 -32.96 -32.39
N PRO A 346 -18.99 -33.87 -31.53
CA PRO A 346 -18.49 -34.08 -30.17
C PRO A 346 -16.98 -34.38 -30.08
N GLU A 347 -16.39 -35.05 -31.06
CA GLU A 347 -14.97 -35.41 -31.04
C GLU A 347 -14.09 -34.22 -31.44
N LEU A 348 -14.48 -33.49 -32.49
CA LEU A 348 -13.80 -32.25 -32.87
C LEU A 348 -13.92 -31.18 -31.77
N LYS A 349 -15.06 -31.11 -31.08
CA LYS A 349 -15.25 -30.22 -29.91
C LYS A 349 -14.21 -30.48 -28.83
N LYS A 350 -14.01 -31.74 -28.42
CA LYS A 350 -12.99 -32.09 -27.41
C LYS A 350 -11.58 -31.73 -27.89
N GLN A 351 -11.28 -31.99 -29.15
CA GLN A 351 -9.98 -31.64 -29.74
C GLN A 351 -9.74 -30.13 -29.70
N LYS A 352 -10.73 -29.32 -30.10
CA LYS A 352 -10.64 -27.85 -30.09
C LYS A 352 -10.57 -27.25 -28.69
N ILE A 353 -11.26 -27.84 -27.71
CA ILE A 353 -11.12 -27.46 -26.30
C ILE A 353 -9.69 -27.71 -25.82
N GLN A 354 -9.10 -28.88 -26.13
CA GLN A 354 -7.74 -29.19 -25.73
C GLN A 354 -6.70 -28.32 -26.45
N GLU A 355 -6.92 -28.04 -27.73
CA GLU A 355 -6.10 -27.11 -28.53
C GLU A 355 -6.11 -25.72 -27.88
N TYR A 356 -7.28 -25.18 -27.53
CA TYR A 356 -7.42 -23.88 -26.88
C TYR A 356 -6.75 -23.86 -25.50
N LYS A 357 -6.89 -24.94 -24.71
CA LYS A 357 -6.22 -25.06 -23.40
C LYS A 357 -4.70 -24.97 -23.52
N ASN A 358 -4.14 -25.69 -24.48
CA ASN A 358 -2.68 -25.75 -24.66
C ASN A 358 -2.11 -24.45 -25.22
N THR A 359 -2.88 -23.72 -26.04
CA THR A 359 -2.39 -22.55 -26.79
C THR A 359 -2.70 -21.21 -26.14
N VAL A 360 -3.82 -21.08 -25.41
CA VAL A 360 -4.32 -19.79 -24.91
C VAL A 360 -4.40 -19.73 -23.40
N THR A 361 -4.93 -20.78 -22.74
CA THR A 361 -5.22 -20.70 -21.30
C THR A 361 -4.01 -20.95 -20.41
N SER A 362 -2.91 -21.47 -20.96
CA SER A 362 -1.68 -21.77 -20.23
C SER A 362 -1.04 -20.51 -19.62
N PRO A 363 -0.52 -20.57 -18.38
CA PRO A 363 0.06 -19.39 -17.73
C PRO A 363 1.36 -18.96 -18.42
N PHE A 364 1.98 -19.84 -19.20
CA PHE A 364 3.15 -19.53 -20.01
C PHE A 364 2.87 -18.53 -21.13
N VAL A 365 1.62 -18.44 -21.62
CA VAL A 365 1.21 -17.44 -22.62
C VAL A 365 1.15 -16.05 -21.99
N ALA A 366 0.61 -15.95 -20.77
CA ALA A 366 0.63 -14.71 -20.02
C ALA A 366 2.06 -14.32 -19.65
N ALA A 367 2.89 -15.28 -19.23
CA ALA A 367 4.29 -15.04 -18.88
C ALA A 367 5.15 -14.63 -20.09
N SER A 368 4.91 -15.20 -21.28
CA SER A 368 5.62 -14.80 -22.50
C SER A 368 5.28 -13.38 -22.90
N ARG A 369 4.01 -12.97 -22.83
CA ARG A 369 3.55 -11.60 -23.09
C ARG A 369 3.95 -10.62 -21.99
N ALA A 370 4.11 -11.07 -20.74
CA ALA A 370 4.58 -10.21 -19.66
C ALA A 370 6.01 -9.66 -19.92
N ARG A 371 6.82 -10.36 -20.73
CA ARG A 371 8.10 -9.82 -21.24
C ARG A 371 7.90 -8.69 -22.25
N ASP A 372 6.87 -8.76 -23.08
CA ASP A 372 6.55 -7.73 -24.09
C ASP A 372 5.89 -6.47 -23.48
N PHE A 373 5.22 -6.61 -22.33
CA PHE A 373 4.68 -5.48 -21.56
C PHE A 373 5.74 -4.73 -20.73
N MET A 374 7.00 -5.18 -20.72
CA MET A 374 8.10 -4.27 -20.43
C MET A 374 8.23 -3.34 -21.64
N THR A 375 7.37 -2.32 -21.67
CA THR A 375 7.62 -1.10 -22.45
C THR A 375 9.10 -0.81 -22.29
N LYS A 376 9.80 -0.73 -23.43
CA LYS A 376 11.21 -0.34 -23.51
C LYS A 376 11.45 0.70 -22.41
N PRO A 377 12.26 0.40 -21.38
CA PRO A 377 12.29 1.24 -20.22
C PRO A 377 12.61 2.66 -20.67
N LEU A 378 11.96 3.66 -20.05
CA LEU A 378 12.12 5.07 -20.43
C LEU A 378 13.60 5.50 -20.47
N PHE A 379 14.45 4.76 -19.75
CA PHE A 379 15.90 4.89 -19.69
C PHE A 379 16.57 3.52 -19.87
N ASP A 380 17.60 3.45 -20.72
CA ASP A 380 18.40 2.23 -20.91
C ASP A 380 19.36 1.95 -19.72
N LYS A 381 19.64 2.99 -18.92
CA LYS A 381 20.51 2.94 -17.74
C LYS A 381 20.16 4.04 -16.73
N ILE A 382 20.38 3.79 -15.44
CA ILE A 382 20.15 4.74 -14.34
C ILE A 382 21.37 4.80 -13.42
N LEU A 383 21.87 6.02 -13.16
CA LEU A 383 22.92 6.29 -12.18
C LEU A 383 22.34 6.32 -10.76
N ILE A 384 22.95 5.55 -9.86
CA ILE A 384 22.61 5.46 -8.45
C ILE A 384 23.74 6.11 -7.66
N ALA A 385 23.55 7.38 -7.31
CA ALA A 385 24.47 8.15 -6.48
C ALA A 385 24.30 7.87 -4.97
N ASN A 386 23.89 6.65 -4.61
CA ASN A 386 23.70 6.17 -3.25
C ASN A 386 24.59 4.95 -3.00
N ARG A 387 24.82 4.61 -1.72
CA ARG A 387 25.63 3.45 -1.30
C ARG A 387 24.89 2.52 -0.35
N GLY A 388 25.44 1.32 -0.16
CA GLY A 388 24.93 0.33 0.79
C GLY A 388 23.57 -0.24 0.38
N GLU A 389 22.74 -0.60 1.37
CA GLU A 389 21.49 -1.35 1.15
C GLU A 389 20.45 -0.59 0.32
N ILE A 390 20.42 0.74 0.41
CA ILE A 390 19.51 1.57 -0.40
C ILE A 390 19.86 1.42 -1.89
N ALA A 391 21.14 1.45 -2.23
CA ALA A 391 21.61 1.27 -3.60
C ALA A 391 21.28 -0.14 -4.12
N LEU A 392 21.47 -1.17 -3.29
CA LEU A 392 21.14 -2.55 -3.64
C LEU A 392 19.64 -2.76 -3.93
N ARG A 393 18.75 -2.12 -3.16
CA ARG A 393 17.31 -2.18 -3.41
C ARG A 393 16.94 -1.54 -4.73
N ILE A 394 17.49 -0.36 -5.03
CA ILE A 394 17.28 0.31 -6.32
C ILE A 394 17.78 -0.58 -7.45
N MET A 395 19.00 -1.13 -7.35
CA MET A 395 19.57 -2.04 -8.36
C MET A 395 18.72 -3.29 -8.56
N ARG A 396 18.18 -3.89 -7.50
CA ARG A 396 17.27 -5.04 -7.59
C ARG A 396 16.01 -4.69 -8.41
N THR A 397 15.43 -3.53 -8.14
CA THR A 397 14.28 -3.01 -8.90
C THR A 397 14.65 -2.75 -10.35
N LEU A 398 15.77 -2.07 -10.63
CA LEU A 398 16.24 -1.79 -12.00
C LEU A 398 16.47 -3.09 -12.79
N LYS A 399 17.07 -4.10 -12.15
CA LYS A 399 17.31 -5.42 -12.76
C LYS A 399 16.02 -6.14 -13.11
N GLN A 400 14.99 -6.05 -12.26
CA GLN A 400 13.65 -6.58 -12.55
C GLN A 400 12.96 -5.83 -13.69
N MET A 401 13.27 -4.54 -13.86
CA MET A 401 12.75 -3.69 -14.94
C MET A 401 13.55 -3.78 -16.24
N GLY A 402 14.65 -4.55 -16.27
CA GLY A 402 15.55 -4.61 -17.43
C GLY A 402 16.35 -3.32 -17.70
N ILE A 403 16.50 -2.45 -16.70
CA ILE A 403 17.27 -1.21 -16.77
C ILE A 403 18.66 -1.45 -16.20
N ARG A 404 19.72 -1.02 -16.91
CA ARG A 404 21.09 -1.15 -16.39
C ARG A 404 21.35 -0.17 -15.25
N SER A 405 21.92 -0.68 -14.18
CA SER A 405 22.32 0.10 -13.02
C SER A 405 23.76 0.60 -13.16
N VAL A 406 23.97 1.89 -12.90
CA VAL A 406 25.29 2.50 -12.86
C VAL A 406 25.57 2.97 -11.44
N ALA A 407 26.60 2.45 -10.79
CA ALA A 407 27.08 2.92 -9.49
C ALA A 407 28.27 3.86 -9.65
N VAL A 408 28.45 4.72 -8.65
CA VAL A 408 29.67 5.50 -8.47
C VAL A 408 30.25 5.22 -7.09
N TYR A 409 31.57 5.02 -7.02
CA TYR A 409 32.22 4.55 -5.79
C TYR A 409 33.58 5.19 -5.56
N SER A 410 33.96 5.32 -4.28
CA SER A 410 35.29 5.77 -3.85
C SER A 410 36.24 4.59 -3.61
N GLU A 411 37.54 4.84 -3.41
CA GLU A 411 38.54 3.82 -3.04
C GLU A 411 38.07 2.92 -1.89
N ALA A 412 37.48 3.53 -0.85
CA ALA A 412 36.96 2.83 0.33
C ALA A 412 35.76 1.92 0.01
N ASP A 413 35.00 2.24 -1.03
CA ASP A 413 33.80 1.51 -1.41
C ASP A 413 34.10 0.36 -2.39
N THR A 414 35.35 0.19 -2.85
CA THR A 414 35.76 -0.78 -3.90
C THR A 414 35.24 -2.19 -3.68
N HIS A 415 35.15 -2.64 -2.43
CA HIS A 415 34.72 -4.00 -2.06
C HIS A 415 33.28 -4.04 -1.54
N SER A 416 32.54 -2.94 -1.64
CA SER A 416 31.18 -2.83 -1.14
C SER A 416 30.18 -3.53 -2.05
N MET A 417 29.15 -4.11 -1.45
CA MET A 417 28.12 -4.85 -2.17
C MET A 417 27.46 -4.04 -3.31
N HIS A 418 27.18 -2.75 -3.12
CA HIS A 418 26.56 -1.93 -4.17
C HIS A 418 27.46 -1.72 -5.39
N VAL A 419 28.79 -1.77 -5.24
CA VAL A 419 29.75 -1.70 -6.36
C VAL A 419 29.74 -3.02 -7.13
N GLN A 420 29.74 -4.14 -6.40
CA GLN A 420 29.73 -5.48 -6.97
C GLN A 420 28.39 -5.84 -7.62
N TYR A 421 27.29 -5.25 -7.15
CA TYR A 421 25.93 -5.57 -7.60
C TYR A 421 25.47 -4.73 -8.79
N ALA A 422 26.12 -3.58 -9.05
CA ALA A 422 25.80 -2.73 -10.19
C ALA A 422 26.24 -3.36 -11.52
N ASP A 423 25.53 -3.06 -12.60
CA ASP A 423 25.89 -3.53 -13.95
C ASP A 423 27.13 -2.79 -14.49
N GLU A 424 27.26 -1.51 -14.11
CA GLU A 424 28.44 -0.69 -14.36
C GLU A 424 28.80 0.05 -13.07
N ALA A 425 30.09 0.13 -12.73
CA ALA A 425 30.55 0.91 -11.59
C ALA A 425 31.72 1.79 -12.00
N TYR A 426 31.58 3.10 -11.80
CA TYR A 426 32.60 4.06 -12.17
C TYR A 426 33.28 4.61 -10.92
N TYR A 427 34.60 4.51 -10.92
CA TYR A 427 35.44 5.07 -9.87
C TYR A 427 35.30 6.60 -9.90
N ILE A 428 34.86 7.18 -8.79
CA ILE A 428 34.80 8.64 -8.64
C ILE A 428 35.81 9.09 -7.60
N VAL A 429 36.52 10.16 -7.92
CA VAL A 429 37.47 10.78 -6.99
C VAL A 429 36.65 11.62 -6.01
N LYS A 430 36.47 11.09 -4.80
CA LYS A 430 35.86 11.77 -3.66
C LYS A 430 36.87 11.84 -2.52
N ALA A 431 36.78 12.86 -1.66
CA ALA A 431 37.68 13.04 -0.53
C ALA A 431 37.84 11.76 0.33
N ALA A 432 39.08 11.51 0.76
CA ALA A 432 39.67 10.18 0.87
C ALA A 432 39.24 9.30 2.06
N ALA A 433 38.63 9.84 3.13
CA ALA A 433 38.11 9.01 4.21
C ALA A 433 37.03 9.73 5.05
N GLY A 434 35.90 9.06 5.29
CA GLY A 434 34.86 9.48 6.24
C GLY A 434 33.62 10.11 5.61
N GLY A 435 32.46 9.47 5.77
CA GLY A 435 31.15 10.08 5.53
C GLY A 435 30.49 10.48 6.84
N GLY A 436 29.78 11.62 6.87
CA GLY A 436 28.97 12.05 8.02
C GLY A 436 29.65 13.01 9.01
N GLY A 437 30.70 13.73 8.60
CA GLY A 437 31.29 14.82 9.39
C GLY A 437 32.19 14.41 10.56
N ARG A 438 32.52 13.12 10.72
CA ARG A 438 33.52 12.64 11.70
C ARG A 438 34.92 13.08 11.26
N GLY A 439 35.73 13.59 12.20
CA GLY A 439 37.03 14.20 11.90
C GLY A 439 37.00 15.67 11.45
N MET A 440 35.83 16.29 11.24
CA MET A 440 35.76 17.72 10.88
C MET A 440 36.03 18.62 12.09
N ARG A 441 36.85 19.66 11.91
CA ARG A 441 37.12 20.69 12.92
C ARG A 441 37.06 22.07 12.28
N ALA A 442 36.23 22.94 12.85
CA ALA A 442 36.22 24.35 12.51
C ALA A 442 37.44 25.03 13.17
N VAL A 443 38.30 25.63 12.36
CA VAL A 443 39.47 26.40 12.82
C VAL A 443 39.19 27.88 12.59
N LYS A 444 39.37 28.72 13.62
CA LYS A 444 39.02 30.16 13.54
C LYS A 444 40.21 31.06 13.25
N ASN A 445 41.42 30.63 13.61
CA ASN A 445 42.65 31.40 13.46
C ASN A 445 43.84 30.48 13.13
N SER A 446 44.96 31.04 12.69
CA SER A 446 46.15 30.28 12.27
C SER A 446 46.84 29.54 13.42
N GLU A 447 46.68 30.00 14.67
CA GLU A 447 47.28 29.37 15.85
C GLU A 447 46.59 28.04 16.21
N GLU A 448 45.28 27.93 16.00
CA GLU A 448 44.50 26.71 16.20
C GLU A 448 44.73 25.64 15.11
N MET A 449 45.22 26.06 13.93
CA MET A 449 45.32 25.20 12.75
C MET A 449 46.25 24.00 12.95
N ALA A 450 47.42 24.21 13.55
CA ALA A 450 48.43 23.14 13.71
C ALA A 450 47.90 22.01 14.61
N ASN A 451 47.27 22.37 15.73
CA ASN A 451 46.69 21.42 16.67
C ASN A 451 45.45 20.72 16.10
N ALA A 452 44.59 21.45 15.39
CA ALA A 452 43.42 20.88 14.74
C ALA A 452 43.79 19.92 13.61
N PHE A 453 44.84 20.24 12.83
CA PHE A 453 45.34 19.40 11.75
C PHE A 453 45.92 18.08 12.27
N GLU A 454 46.80 18.12 13.28
CA GLU A 454 47.36 16.89 13.88
C GLU A 454 46.28 16.03 14.54
N SER A 455 45.35 16.65 15.28
CA SER A 455 44.25 15.93 15.89
C SER A 455 43.31 15.29 14.86
N ALA A 456 42.95 16.01 13.79
CA ALA A 456 42.08 15.50 12.72
C ALA A 456 42.78 14.38 11.95
N LYS A 457 44.10 14.49 11.73
CA LYS A 457 44.91 13.48 11.05
C LYS A 457 45.01 12.20 11.87
N LEU A 458 45.27 12.31 13.17
CA LEU A 458 45.29 11.16 14.08
C LEU A 458 43.92 10.47 14.15
N GLU A 459 42.83 11.25 14.23
CA GLU A 459 41.47 10.70 14.21
C GLU A 459 41.16 10.00 12.87
N ALA A 460 41.61 10.57 11.74
CA ALA A 460 41.43 9.99 10.42
C ALA A 460 42.24 8.68 10.25
N VAL A 461 43.50 8.65 10.68
CA VAL A 461 44.34 7.44 10.71
C VAL A 461 43.74 6.37 11.61
N ASN A 462 43.30 6.72 12.82
CA ASN A 462 42.79 5.75 13.79
C ASN A 462 41.45 5.13 13.40
N ASN A 463 40.57 5.88 12.72
CA ASN A 463 39.23 5.41 12.39
C ASN A 463 39.10 4.90 10.95
N PHE A 464 39.94 5.37 10.05
CA PHE A 464 39.81 5.10 8.62
C PHE A 464 41.11 4.64 7.95
N SER A 465 42.19 4.46 8.73
CA SER A 465 43.50 4.02 8.24
C SER A 465 44.10 4.93 7.14
N ASP A 466 43.62 6.17 7.03
CA ASP A 466 44.05 7.17 6.06
C ASP A 466 44.13 8.55 6.73
N GLY A 467 45.31 9.17 6.67
CA GLY A 467 45.60 10.47 7.29
C GLY A 467 45.51 11.67 6.34
N ARG A 468 45.02 11.48 5.11
CA ARG A 468 44.83 12.59 4.16
C ARG A 468 43.70 13.50 4.65
N LEU A 469 43.98 14.80 4.77
CA LEU A 469 43.02 15.83 5.16
C LEU A 469 42.82 16.84 4.03
N PHE A 470 41.60 17.36 3.88
CA PHE A 470 41.28 18.49 3.01
C PHE A 470 40.95 19.71 3.88
N ILE A 471 41.38 20.88 3.41
CA ILE A 471 41.03 22.16 4.03
C ILE A 471 39.94 22.77 3.15
N GLU A 472 38.76 22.95 3.74
CA GLU A 472 37.62 23.58 3.09
C GLU A 472 37.27 24.87 3.82
N LYS A 473 36.73 25.84 3.08
CA LYS A 473 36.21 27.07 3.70
C LYS A 473 34.96 26.71 4.51
N LEU A 474 34.96 27.06 5.80
CA LEU A 474 33.77 26.96 6.63
C LEU A 474 32.72 27.99 6.18
N ILE A 475 31.58 27.51 5.71
CA ILE A 475 30.40 28.33 5.42
C ILE A 475 29.48 28.30 6.65
N ARG A 476 29.23 29.46 7.25
CA ARG A 476 28.45 29.56 8.51
C ARG A 476 26.95 29.63 8.26
N SER A 477 26.55 30.24 7.15
CA SER A 477 25.16 30.44 6.77
C SER A 477 24.89 29.82 5.39
N PRO A 478 25.05 28.49 5.21
CA PRO A 478 24.89 27.85 3.91
C PRO A 478 23.42 27.83 3.50
N ARG A 479 23.15 28.14 2.24
CA ARG A 479 21.89 27.84 1.57
C ARG A 479 22.12 26.77 0.52
N HIS A 480 21.29 25.72 0.54
CA HIS A 480 21.35 24.63 -0.43
C HIS A 480 20.35 24.93 -1.54
N ILE A 481 20.87 25.30 -2.72
CA ILE A 481 20.08 25.71 -3.88
C ILE A 481 20.27 24.67 -4.98
N GLU A 482 19.17 24.16 -5.51
CA GLU A 482 19.12 23.14 -6.55
C GLU A 482 18.55 23.74 -7.83
N ILE A 483 19.35 23.81 -8.90
CA ILE A 483 18.87 24.28 -10.20
C ILE A 483 18.46 23.09 -11.05
N GLN A 484 17.23 23.13 -11.55
CA GLN A 484 16.70 22.13 -12.45
C GLN A 484 17.09 22.46 -13.88
N LEU A 485 17.59 21.47 -14.62
CA LEU A 485 17.92 21.61 -16.02
C LEU A 485 17.36 20.48 -16.88
N ILE A 486 17.18 20.75 -18.16
CA ILE A 486 17.00 19.76 -19.21
C ILE A 486 18.03 20.00 -20.28
N ALA A 487 18.70 18.94 -20.74
CA ALA A 487 19.63 18.98 -21.84
C ALA A 487 19.27 17.92 -22.90
N ASP A 488 19.37 18.30 -24.18
CA ASP A 488 19.06 17.44 -25.32
C ASP A 488 20.31 16.80 -25.95
N GLN A 489 20.08 15.88 -26.88
CA GLN A 489 21.16 15.14 -27.56
C GLN A 489 21.92 16.00 -28.59
N TYR A 490 21.44 17.22 -28.86
CA TYR A 490 22.03 18.16 -29.80
C TYR A 490 22.94 19.18 -29.10
N GLY A 491 23.12 19.06 -27.79
CA GLY A 491 23.98 19.93 -26.99
C GLY A 491 23.29 21.21 -26.51
N ASN A 492 21.96 21.30 -26.60
CA ASN A 492 21.20 22.40 -26.01
C ASN A 492 20.88 22.08 -24.55
N SER A 493 20.98 23.07 -23.67
CA SER A 493 20.57 22.94 -22.27
C SER A 493 19.81 24.19 -21.79
N VAL A 494 18.81 23.97 -20.94
CA VAL A 494 17.95 25.02 -20.39
C VAL A 494 17.70 24.78 -18.91
N CYS A 495 17.69 25.86 -18.11
CA CYS A 495 17.28 25.82 -16.71
C CYS A 495 15.77 26.03 -16.57
N LEU A 496 15.11 25.24 -15.73
CA LEU A 496 13.66 25.29 -15.51
C LEU A 496 13.26 26.08 -14.26
N GLY A 497 14.21 26.39 -13.39
CA GLY A 497 13.96 27.00 -12.09
C GLY A 497 14.89 26.50 -11.01
N GLU A 498 14.99 27.22 -9.89
CA GLU A 498 15.68 26.78 -8.69
C GLU A 498 14.71 26.31 -7.58
N ARG A 499 15.23 25.45 -6.71
CA ARG A 499 14.61 25.08 -5.43
C ARG A 499 15.59 25.33 -4.29
N GLU A 500 15.15 25.99 -3.24
CA GLU A 500 15.89 26.09 -2.00
C GLU A 500 15.46 24.99 -1.02
N CYS A 501 16.41 24.18 -0.56
CA CYS A 501 16.17 23.07 0.36
C CYS A 501 17.02 23.16 1.64
N SER A 502 17.37 24.39 2.04
CA SER A 502 18.19 24.70 3.21
C SER A 502 17.55 24.29 4.55
N ILE A 503 16.21 24.26 4.63
CA ILE A 503 15.48 23.95 5.87
C ILE A 503 15.38 22.43 6.02
N GLN A 504 16.27 21.89 6.85
CA GLN A 504 16.37 20.45 7.11
C GLN A 504 16.20 20.15 8.61
N ARG A 505 15.56 19.03 8.94
CA ARG A 505 15.45 18.50 10.30
C ARG A 505 15.94 17.06 10.28
N TYR A 506 16.89 16.72 11.14
CA TYR A 506 17.53 15.40 11.17
C TYR A 506 18.07 14.95 9.79
N HIS A 507 18.71 15.86 9.05
CA HIS A 507 19.25 15.61 7.70
C HIS A 507 18.19 15.23 6.64
N GLN A 508 16.93 15.57 6.87
CA GLN A 508 15.84 15.45 5.89
C GLN A 508 15.27 16.82 5.56
N LYS A 509 14.99 17.06 4.26
CA LYS A 509 14.34 18.28 3.77
C LYS A 509 12.94 18.41 4.37
N VAL A 510 12.65 19.55 5.00
CA VAL A 510 11.35 19.80 5.66
C VAL A 510 10.48 20.70 4.80
N ILE A 511 11.07 21.72 4.16
CA ILE A 511 10.38 22.72 3.34
C ILE A 511 11.29 23.02 2.13
N GLU A 512 10.68 23.11 0.94
CA GLU A 512 11.34 23.59 -0.28
C GLU A 512 10.64 24.86 -0.79
N GLU A 513 11.41 25.90 -1.11
CA GLU A 513 10.90 27.15 -1.71
C GLU A 513 11.38 27.29 -3.15
N ALA A 514 10.49 27.63 -4.08
CA ALA A 514 10.81 27.86 -5.49
C ALA A 514 9.96 29.02 -6.03
N PRO A 515 10.55 30.16 -6.47
CA PRO A 515 11.98 30.48 -6.44
C PRO A 515 12.52 30.74 -5.02
N SER A 516 13.84 30.70 -4.84
CA SER A 516 14.48 30.98 -3.55
C SER A 516 14.30 32.44 -3.16
N SER A 517 13.82 32.67 -1.93
CA SER A 517 13.62 34.00 -1.36
C SER A 517 14.92 34.65 -0.85
N PHE A 518 16.01 33.88 -0.76
CA PHE A 518 17.28 34.30 -0.17
C PHE A 518 18.36 34.68 -1.18
N ILE A 519 18.21 34.33 -2.46
CA ILE A 519 19.15 34.70 -3.53
C ILE A 519 18.61 35.88 -4.34
N THR A 520 19.51 36.78 -4.75
CA THR A 520 19.18 37.87 -5.65
C THR A 520 19.05 37.38 -7.09
N GLU A 521 18.35 38.14 -7.94
CA GLU A 521 18.22 37.83 -9.37
C GLU A 521 19.57 37.72 -10.08
N GLU A 522 20.54 38.56 -9.69
CA GLU A 522 21.91 38.51 -10.21
C GLU A 522 22.61 37.19 -9.90
N ILE A 523 22.49 36.70 -8.66
CA ILE A 523 23.08 35.42 -8.24
C ILE A 523 22.36 34.26 -8.93
N ARG A 524 21.02 34.31 -9.03
CA ARG A 524 20.20 33.32 -9.75
C ARG A 524 20.65 33.17 -11.19
N GLN A 525 20.74 34.28 -11.92
CA GLN A 525 21.13 34.28 -13.33
C GLN A 525 22.54 33.69 -13.52
N LYS A 526 23.48 34.07 -12.66
CA LYS A 526 24.83 33.51 -12.69
C LYS A 526 24.84 32.00 -12.47
N MET A 527 24.05 31.50 -11.51
CA MET A 527 23.98 30.07 -11.25
C MET A 527 23.33 29.30 -12.41
N TYR A 528 22.37 29.88 -13.13
CA TYR A 528 21.81 29.30 -14.35
C TYR A 528 22.86 29.21 -15.46
N GLU A 529 23.62 30.27 -15.69
CA GLU A 529 24.71 30.29 -16.67
C GLU A 529 25.77 29.22 -16.37
N GLU A 530 26.18 29.09 -15.11
CA GLU A 530 27.13 28.06 -14.68
C GLU A 530 26.54 26.64 -14.82
N THR A 531 25.24 26.47 -14.55
CA THR A 531 24.54 25.18 -14.72
C THR A 531 24.53 24.75 -16.19
N ILE A 532 24.21 25.66 -17.09
CA ILE A 532 24.24 25.43 -18.55
C ILE A 532 25.66 25.15 -19.01
N ALA A 533 26.64 25.95 -18.57
CA ALA A 533 28.05 25.77 -18.91
C ALA A 533 28.57 24.41 -18.45
N LEU A 534 28.24 24.00 -17.22
CA LEU A 534 28.57 22.68 -16.68
C LEU A 534 27.94 21.57 -17.51
N SER A 535 26.64 21.64 -17.75
CA SER A 535 25.88 20.68 -18.57
C SER A 535 26.51 20.47 -19.94
N ASN A 536 26.88 21.57 -20.61
CA ASN A 536 27.49 21.52 -21.94
C ASN A 536 28.91 20.93 -21.87
N LYS A 537 29.70 21.29 -20.86
CA LYS A 537 31.09 20.82 -20.70
C LYS A 537 31.17 19.32 -20.42
N VAL A 538 30.20 18.76 -19.70
CA VAL A 538 30.14 17.31 -19.43
C VAL A 538 29.38 16.51 -20.49
N GLY A 539 28.79 17.19 -21.50
CA GLY A 539 27.96 16.54 -22.51
C GLY A 539 26.71 15.89 -21.91
N TYR A 540 26.09 16.54 -20.93
CA TYR A 540 24.93 16.00 -20.22
C TYR A 540 23.71 15.89 -21.14
N TYR A 541 23.03 14.74 -21.10
CA TYR A 541 21.82 14.46 -21.89
C TYR A 541 20.76 13.82 -21.00
N SER A 542 19.95 14.64 -20.33
CA SER A 542 18.75 14.24 -19.58
C SER A 542 18.10 15.46 -18.89
N ALA A 543 17.07 15.20 -18.08
CA ALA A 543 16.66 16.12 -17.01
C ALA A 543 17.53 15.87 -15.76
N GLY A 544 18.04 16.95 -15.15
CA GLY A 544 18.99 16.87 -14.04
C GLY A 544 18.85 17.99 -13.03
N THR A 545 19.62 17.88 -11.96
CA THR A 545 19.77 18.93 -10.95
C THR A 545 21.25 19.24 -10.75
N VAL A 546 21.60 20.52 -10.70
CA VAL A 546 22.91 20.98 -10.24
C VAL A 546 22.73 21.63 -8.87
N GLU A 547 23.51 21.18 -7.91
CA GLU A 547 23.44 21.63 -6.52
C GLU A 547 24.50 22.69 -6.23
N PHE A 548 24.09 23.76 -5.57
CA PHE A 548 24.94 24.84 -5.12
C PHE A 548 24.83 24.99 -3.61
N ILE A 549 25.97 25.27 -2.98
CA ILE A 549 26.01 25.79 -1.61
C ILE A 549 26.32 27.29 -1.71
N VAL A 550 25.34 28.11 -1.34
CA VAL A 550 25.44 29.57 -1.38
C VAL A 550 25.75 30.10 0.01
N ASP A 551 26.83 30.88 0.13
CA ASP A 551 27.24 31.54 1.37
C ASP A 551 26.67 32.96 1.42
N LEU A 552 25.74 33.22 2.35
CA LEU A 552 25.10 34.54 2.50
C LEU A 552 25.98 35.58 3.22
N ASP A 553 27.12 35.17 3.81
CA ASP A 553 28.02 36.10 4.52
C ASP A 553 28.89 36.93 3.54
N ILE A 554 28.68 36.81 2.22
CA ILE A 554 29.39 37.61 1.19
C ILE A 554 28.78 39.02 1.09
N LYS A 555 28.92 39.81 2.15
CA LYS A 555 29.18 41.25 2.00
C LYS A 555 30.68 41.45 2.13
N ALA A 556 31.33 41.75 1.01
CA ALA A 556 32.76 42.05 0.85
C ALA A 556 33.72 40.86 0.64
N SER A 557 33.62 40.18 -0.51
CA SER A 557 34.81 39.62 -1.17
C SER A 557 34.52 39.39 -2.65
N LYS A 558 35.24 40.09 -3.53
CA LYS A 558 35.12 40.10 -5.00
C LYS A 558 35.64 38.82 -5.68
N LYS A 559 35.56 37.66 -5.03
CA LYS A 559 35.91 36.37 -5.64
C LYS A 559 34.90 35.31 -5.24
N LEU A 560 34.00 34.99 -6.18
CA LEU A 560 33.48 33.62 -6.25
C LEU A 560 34.68 32.73 -6.55
N ILE A 561 34.95 31.78 -5.67
CA ILE A 561 35.86 30.67 -5.93
C ILE A 561 34.97 29.45 -6.06
N LEU A 562 34.98 28.87 -7.26
CA LEU A 562 34.37 27.58 -7.62
C LEU A 562 34.97 26.43 -6.81
#